data_AF-A0A1G7A5S5-F1
#
_entry.id   AF-A0A1G7A5S5-F1
#
_cell.length_a   1.000
_cell.length_b   1.000
_cell.length_c   1.000
_cell.angle_alpha   90.00
_cell.angle_beta   90.00
_cell.angle_gamma   90.00
#
_symmetry.space_group_name_H-M   'P 1'
#
loop_
_entity.id
_entity.type
_entity.pdbx_description
1 polymer ?
#
loop_
_entity_poly.entity_id
_entity_poly.type
_entity_poly.pdbx_seq_one_letter_code
_entity_poly.pdbx_strand_id
1 'polypeptide(L)'
;MHQIGNTESGEFSYVQALKTVGKNIKDYQKGDTDTNHQYLDIRFENDRLVILVETKNSFNRWDHNKIRKQLQDYVRYEKAYSDKKIIAMLIETDGDDIWVWHGQSVIIDEEHRKKEETILKSFEEYENIVFGKVNDKIKVVDSIKILNEMLH
;
A
#
# COMPACT_ATOMS: atom_id res chain seq x y z
N MET A 1 -0.78 -11.13 -10.12
CA MET A 1 -1.54 -10.22 -9.25
C MET A 1 -2.86 -10.88 -8.95
N HIS A 2 -3.27 -10.89 -7.67
CA HIS A 2 -4.59 -11.34 -7.26
C HIS A 2 -5.23 -10.33 -6.31
N GLN A 3 -6.54 -10.10 -6.46
CA GLN A 3 -7.34 -9.46 -5.41
C GLN A 3 -7.52 -10.48 -4.28
N ILE A 4 -7.29 -10.05 -3.04
CA ILE A 4 -7.41 -10.91 -1.87
C ILE A 4 -8.47 -10.33 -0.94
N GLY A 5 -9.58 -11.04 -0.82
CA GLY A 5 -10.56 -10.88 0.25
C GLY A 5 -10.55 -12.12 1.15
N ASN A 6 -10.74 -11.96 2.46
CA ASN A 6 -10.87 -13.07 3.41
C ASN A 6 -12.16 -12.98 4.24
N THR A 7 -13.09 -12.15 3.79
CA THR A 7 -14.45 -12.04 4.31
C THR A 7 -15.45 -12.46 3.22
N GLU A 8 -16.70 -12.70 3.60
CA GLU A 8 -17.78 -13.05 2.67
C GLU A 8 -18.11 -11.89 1.70
N SER A 9 -17.87 -10.65 2.12
CA SER A 9 -18.06 -9.42 1.35
C SER A 9 -16.91 -9.13 0.38
N GLY A 10 -15.81 -9.88 0.43
CA GLY A 10 -14.62 -9.65 -0.39
C GLY A 10 -13.62 -8.64 0.19
N GLU A 11 -13.91 -8.06 1.35
CA GLU A 11 -13.00 -7.19 2.11
C GLU A 11 -11.84 -8.01 2.71
N PHE A 12 -10.77 -7.32 3.11
CA PHE A 12 -9.61 -7.90 3.76
C PHE A 12 -9.56 -7.58 5.25
N SER A 13 -9.80 -8.59 6.08
CA SER A 13 -9.69 -8.55 7.54
C SER A 13 -8.25 -8.77 8.00
N TYR A 14 -7.66 -7.72 8.57
CA TYR A 14 -6.35 -7.80 9.22
C TYR A 14 -6.37 -8.60 10.52
N VAL A 15 -7.54 -8.72 11.18
CA VAL A 15 -7.69 -9.60 12.34
C VAL A 15 -7.42 -11.05 11.97
N GLN A 16 -7.99 -11.51 10.85
CA GLN A 16 -7.78 -12.87 10.38
C GLN A 16 -6.36 -13.06 9.84
N ALA A 17 -5.88 -12.10 9.02
CA ALA A 17 -4.55 -12.17 8.43
C ALA A 17 -3.43 -12.21 9.49
N LEU A 18 -3.46 -11.34 10.50
CA LEU A 18 -2.44 -11.34 11.56
C LEU A 18 -2.47 -12.62 12.39
N LYS A 19 -3.65 -13.21 12.62
CA LYS A 19 -3.76 -14.50 13.33
C LYS A 19 -3.03 -15.63 12.61
N THR A 20 -2.99 -15.65 11.28
CA THR A 20 -2.29 -16.72 10.53
C THR A 20 -0.78 -16.69 10.73
N VAL A 21 -0.23 -15.53 11.09
CA VAL A 21 1.19 -15.34 11.42
C VAL A 21 1.44 -15.22 12.94
N GLY A 22 0.47 -15.62 13.77
CA GLY A 22 0.59 -15.64 15.22
C GLY A 22 0.60 -14.26 15.90
N LYS A 23 0.09 -13.22 15.22
CA LYS A 23 0.06 -11.83 15.71
C LYS A 23 -1.35 -11.39 16.09
N ASN A 24 -1.47 -10.49 17.07
CA ASN A 24 -2.74 -9.90 17.48
C ASN A 24 -2.84 -8.46 17.00
N ILE A 25 -3.95 -8.10 16.34
CA ILE A 25 -4.14 -6.73 15.82
C ILE A 25 -4.06 -5.68 16.93
N LYS A 26 -4.47 -6.03 18.16
CA LYS A 26 -4.49 -5.11 19.30
C LYS A 26 -3.10 -4.57 19.65
N ASP A 27 -2.05 -5.33 19.33
CA ASP A 27 -0.66 -4.90 19.55
C ASP A 27 -0.23 -3.77 18.61
N TYR A 28 -1.01 -3.52 17.56
CA TYR A 28 -0.75 -2.52 16.53
C TYR A 28 -1.79 -1.39 16.51
N GLN A 29 -2.86 -1.50 17.29
CA GLN A 29 -3.85 -0.43 17.45
C GLN A 29 -3.27 0.65 18.37
N LYS A 30 -3.34 1.93 17.97
CA LYS A 30 -2.96 3.05 18.84
C LYS A 30 -4.17 3.45 19.68
N GLY A 31 -3.99 3.60 20.99
CA GLY A 31 -5.08 3.80 21.96
C GLY A 31 -6.01 5.00 21.75
N ASP A 32 -5.67 5.94 20.87
CA ASP A 32 -6.51 7.12 20.54
C ASP A 32 -7.48 6.90 19.37
N THR A 33 -7.43 5.75 18.70
CA THR A 33 -8.39 5.42 17.65
C THR A 33 -9.53 4.61 18.26
N ASP A 34 -10.58 5.29 18.72
CA ASP A 34 -11.86 4.69 19.15
C ASP A 34 -12.53 3.84 18.05
N THR A 35 -11.94 3.79 16.87
CA THR A 35 -12.39 3.02 15.72
C THR A 35 -11.50 1.80 15.51
N ASN A 36 -12.12 0.63 15.65
CA ASN A 36 -11.55 -0.67 15.31
C ASN A 36 -11.43 -0.83 13.78
N HIS A 37 -10.54 -0.08 13.13
CA HIS A 37 -10.24 -0.27 11.72
C HIS A 37 -9.64 -1.67 11.54
N GLN A 38 -10.42 -2.59 10.97
CA GLN A 38 -10.07 -4.02 10.89
C GLN A 38 -10.25 -4.59 9.49
N TYR A 39 -11.06 -3.93 8.66
CA TYR A 39 -11.50 -4.40 7.35
C TYR A 39 -11.12 -3.35 6.31
N LEU A 40 -10.23 -3.73 5.41
CA LEU A 40 -9.84 -2.92 4.26
C LEU A 40 -10.73 -3.31 3.07
N ASP A 41 -11.26 -2.33 2.35
CA ASP A 41 -12.18 -2.58 1.24
C ASP A 41 -11.57 -3.50 0.18
N ILE A 42 -10.38 -3.16 -0.33
CA ILE A 42 -9.73 -3.94 -1.40
C ILE A 42 -8.22 -4.04 -1.15
N ARG A 43 -7.68 -5.25 -1.33
CA ARG A 43 -6.24 -5.54 -1.27
C ARG A 43 -5.79 -6.32 -2.51
N PHE A 44 -4.79 -5.80 -3.21
CA PHE A 44 -4.12 -6.54 -4.29
C PHE A 44 -2.71 -6.93 -3.85
N GLU A 45 -2.25 -8.09 -4.29
CA GLU A 45 -0.85 -8.47 -4.06
C GLU A 45 -0.23 -9.29 -5.19
N ASN A 46 1.11 -9.27 -5.18
CA ASN A 46 1.97 -10.32 -5.72
C ASN A 46 2.99 -10.71 -4.64
N ASP A 47 4.08 -11.37 -5.03
CA ASP A 47 5.10 -11.85 -4.07
C ASP A 47 5.84 -10.73 -3.34
N ARG A 48 5.86 -9.50 -3.88
CA ARG A 48 6.72 -8.41 -3.38
C ARG A 48 6.03 -7.06 -3.19
N LEU A 49 4.84 -6.87 -3.75
CA LEU A 49 4.04 -5.65 -3.70
C LEU A 49 2.65 -5.97 -3.15
N VAL A 50 2.17 -5.06 -2.30
CA VAL A 50 0.77 -5.00 -1.89
C VAL A 50 0.23 -3.59 -2.16
N ILE A 51 -0.98 -3.52 -2.70
CA ILE A 51 -1.74 -2.28 -2.89
C ILE A 51 -2.95 -2.32 -1.97
N LEU A 52 -3.02 -1.35 -1.05
CA LEU A 52 -4.10 -1.18 -0.10
C LEU A 52 -5.04 -0.10 -0.61
N VAL A 53 -6.30 -0.43 -0.81
CA VAL A 53 -7.30 0.47 -1.38
C VAL A 53 -8.46 0.61 -0.40
N GLU A 54 -8.66 1.84 0.08
CA GLU A 54 -9.84 2.22 0.87
C GLU A 54 -10.71 3.16 0.03
N THR A 55 -12.01 2.92 0.02
CA THR A 55 -12.96 3.68 -0.77
C THR A 55 -13.79 4.61 0.11
N LYS A 56 -14.20 5.74 -0.46
CA LYS A 56 -15.17 6.67 0.13
C LYS A 56 -16.11 7.13 -0.96
N ASN A 57 -17.36 7.40 -0.63
CA ASN A 57 -18.30 7.92 -1.62
C ASN A 57 -17.84 9.25 -2.22
N SER A 58 -17.58 10.26 -1.39
CA SER A 58 -16.84 11.47 -1.78
C SER A 58 -16.08 12.03 -0.58
N PHE A 59 -14.80 12.33 -0.73
CA PHE A 59 -13.88 12.84 0.29
C PHE A 59 -14.42 14.09 0.99
N ASN A 60 -15.14 14.96 0.27
CA ASN A 60 -15.75 16.16 0.86
C ASN A 60 -16.79 15.86 1.96
N ARG A 61 -17.30 14.63 2.03
CA ARG A 61 -18.24 14.16 3.07
C ARG A 61 -17.53 13.61 4.31
N TRP A 62 -16.20 13.52 4.29
CA TRP A 62 -15.42 12.88 5.34
C TRP A 62 -14.41 13.83 5.97
N ASP A 63 -14.11 13.59 7.24
CA ASP A 63 -12.96 14.20 7.89
C ASP A 63 -11.68 13.60 7.30
N HIS A 64 -10.92 14.41 6.56
CA HIS A 64 -9.69 13.99 5.90
C HIS A 64 -8.65 13.43 6.88
N ASN A 65 -8.60 13.91 8.13
CA ASN A 65 -7.69 13.36 9.13
C ASN A 65 -8.15 11.95 9.56
N LYS A 66 -9.46 11.71 9.67
CA LYS A 66 -9.99 10.39 10.07
C LYS A 66 -9.76 9.34 9.00
N ILE A 67 -10.07 9.61 7.74
CA ILE A 67 -9.87 8.64 6.64
C ILE A 67 -8.38 8.36 6.41
N ARG A 68 -7.50 9.36 6.59
CA ARG A 68 -6.05 9.16 6.56
C ARG A 68 -5.54 8.33 7.72
N LYS A 69 -6.04 8.57 8.95
CA LYS A 69 -5.72 7.74 10.12
C LYS A 69 -6.15 6.29 9.92
N GLN A 70 -7.34 6.06 9.36
CA GLN A 70 -7.81 4.74 8.99
C GLN A 70 -6.85 4.03 8.03
N LEU A 71 -6.51 4.67 6.90
CA LEU A 71 -5.55 4.09 5.95
C LEU A 71 -4.16 3.89 6.57
N GLN A 72 -3.71 4.79 7.45
CA GLN A 72 -2.45 4.65 8.18
C GLN A 72 -2.41 3.42 9.10
N ASP A 73 -3.54 3.05 9.70
CA ASP A 73 -3.64 1.83 10.51
C ASP A 73 -3.50 0.59 9.63
N TYR A 74 -4.14 0.54 8.45
CA TYR A 74 -3.94 -0.56 7.50
C TYR A 74 -2.49 -0.70 7.04
N VAL A 75 -1.80 0.42 6.77
CA VAL A 75 -0.36 0.39 6.48
C VAL A 75 0.44 -0.20 7.64
N ARG A 76 0.04 0.07 8.90
CA ARG A 76 0.73 -0.48 10.08
C ARG A 76 0.48 -1.98 10.22
N TYR A 77 -0.76 -2.43 10.00
CA TYR A 77 -1.09 -3.86 10.05
C TYR A 77 -0.41 -4.62 8.93
N GLU A 78 -0.36 -4.07 7.72
CA GLU A 78 0.33 -4.71 6.59
C GLU A 78 1.81 -4.88 6.87
N LYS A 79 2.49 -3.86 7.43
CA LYS A 79 3.90 -3.97 7.87
C LYS A 79 4.12 -5.04 8.94
N ALA A 80 3.10 -5.32 9.75
CA ALA A 80 3.15 -6.40 10.73
C ALA A 80 2.83 -7.76 10.10
N TYR A 81 2.03 -7.80 9.03
CA TYR A 81 1.57 -9.02 8.38
C TYR A 81 2.57 -9.54 7.35
N SER A 82 3.19 -8.67 6.56
CA SER A 82 4.09 -9.04 5.46
C SER A 82 5.29 -8.08 5.33
N ASP A 83 6.33 -8.54 4.64
CA ASP A 83 7.51 -7.74 4.30
C ASP A 83 7.42 -7.10 2.91
N LYS A 84 6.22 -7.08 2.30
CA LYS A 84 6.00 -6.56 0.95
C LYS A 84 6.11 -5.04 0.92
N LYS A 85 6.51 -4.48 -0.23
CA LYS A 85 6.39 -3.04 -0.46
C LYS A 85 4.92 -2.66 -0.51
N ILE A 86 4.59 -1.50 0.03
CA ILE A 86 3.20 -1.03 0.18
C ILE A 86 2.99 0.18 -0.73
N ILE A 87 1.89 0.15 -1.47
CA ILE A 87 1.21 1.33 -2.00
C ILE A 87 -0.12 1.42 -1.25
N ALA A 88 -0.47 2.61 -0.78
CA ALA A 88 -1.72 2.85 -0.09
C ALA A 88 -2.49 3.95 -0.81
N MET A 89 -3.81 3.78 -0.97
CA MET A 89 -4.63 4.75 -1.66
C MET A 89 -6.04 4.89 -1.09
N LEU A 90 -6.54 6.12 -1.18
CA LEU A 90 -7.95 6.47 -1.01
C LEU A 90 -8.55 6.74 -2.39
N ILE A 91 -9.74 6.21 -2.66
CA ILE A 91 -10.44 6.37 -3.95
C ILE A 91 -11.89 6.82 -3.69
N GLU A 92 -12.35 7.82 -4.42
CA GLU A 92 -13.78 8.17 -4.47
C GLU A 92 -14.58 7.19 -5.33
N THR A 93 -15.83 6.89 -4.94
CA THR A 93 -16.75 6.08 -5.77
C THR A 93 -17.81 6.91 -6.48
N ASP A 94 -18.18 8.07 -5.93
CA ASP A 94 -19.13 9.01 -6.55
C ASP A 94 -18.40 10.10 -7.36
N GLY A 95 -17.07 10.16 -7.29
CA GLY A 95 -16.21 11.14 -7.96
C GLY A 95 -14.91 10.51 -8.48
N ASP A 96 -14.01 11.35 -8.97
CA ASP A 96 -12.79 10.91 -9.67
C ASP A 96 -11.50 11.11 -8.85
N ASP A 97 -11.62 11.58 -7.59
CA ASP A 97 -10.44 11.86 -6.78
C ASP A 97 -9.77 10.59 -6.26
N ILE A 98 -8.44 10.54 -6.45
CA ILE A 98 -7.56 9.47 -5.96
C ILE A 98 -6.41 10.10 -5.20
N TRP A 99 -6.14 9.61 -4.00
CA TRP A 99 -4.96 10.00 -3.21
C TRP A 99 -4.06 8.79 -3.00
N VAL A 100 -2.79 8.91 -3.39
CA VAL A 100 -1.83 7.79 -3.38
C VAL A 100 -0.61 8.12 -2.51
N TRP A 101 -0.13 7.09 -1.79
CA TRP A 101 1.11 7.10 -1.02
C TRP A 101 1.96 5.89 -1.36
N HIS A 102 3.23 6.14 -1.68
CA HIS A 102 4.25 5.11 -1.85
C HIS A 102 5.64 5.67 -1.50
N GLY A 103 6.59 4.79 -1.18
CA GLY A 103 7.96 5.17 -0.82
C GLY A 103 8.63 4.15 0.09
N GLN A 104 9.82 4.50 0.61
CA GLN A 104 10.55 3.64 1.55
C GLN A 104 9.78 3.46 2.87
N SER A 105 9.18 4.55 3.36
CA SER A 105 8.26 4.56 4.49
C SER A 105 6.93 5.13 4.01
N VAL A 106 5.87 4.31 4.03
CA VAL A 106 4.51 4.79 3.76
C VAL A 106 3.97 5.47 5.02
N ILE A 107 3.81 6.79 4.95
CA ILE A 107 3.23 7.69 5.97
C ILE A 107 2.04 8.39 5.31
N ILE A 108 0.86 8.29 5.91
CA ILE A 108 -0.39 8.81 5.32
C ILE A 108 -0.69 10.21 5.86
N ASP A 109 -0.11 11.20 5.18
CA ASP A 109 -0.38 12.62 5.40
C ASP A 109 -0.31 13.41 4.09
N GLU A 110 -0.61 14.71 4.14
CA GLU A 110 -0.62 15.54 2.94
C GLU A 110 0.79 15.86 2.40
N GLU A 111 1.83 15.82 3.26
CA GLU A 111 3.21 16.08 2.86
C GLU A 111 3.79 14.92 2.02
N HIS A 112 3.44 13.69 2.40
CA HIS A 112 3.91 12.47 1.75
C HIS A 112 3.01 12.00 0.61
N ARG A 113 1.84 12.64 0.40
CA ARG A 113 0.91 12.33 -0.69
C ARG A 113 1.56 12.62 -2.04
N LYS A 114 1.37 11.70 -2.99
CA LYS A 114 1.80 11.85 -4.38
C LYS A 114 0.75 12.63 -5.15
N LYS A 115 0.95 13.94 -5.24
CA LYS A 115 -0.02 14.87 -5.85
C LYS A 115 -0.12 14.69 -7.36
N GLU A 116 0.91 14.13 -7.97
CA GLU A 116 0.99 13.72 -9.36
C GLU A 116 0.19 12.44 -9.67
N GLU A 117 -0.13 11.65 -8.64
CA GLU A 117 -0.87 10.39 -8.76
C GLU A 117 -2.38 10.65 -8.68
N THR A 118 -2.95 11.18 -9.76
CA THR A 118 -4.40 11.52 -9.85
C THR A 118 -5.22 10.55 -10.70
N ILE A 119 -4.58 9.54 -11.30
CA ILE A 119 -5.20 8.57 -12.20
C ILE A 119 -4.82 7.17 -11.73
N LEU A 120 -5.81 6.28 -11.66
CA LEU A 120 -5.61 4.87 -11.35
C LEU A 120 -4.73 4.22 -12.42
N LYS A 121 -3.67 3.56 -11.98
CA LYS A 121 -2.77 2.82 -12.86
C LYS A 121 -3.02 1.33 -12.75
N SER A 122 -2.56 0.59 -13.76
CA SER A 122 -2.46 -0.85 -13.65
C SER A 122 -1.50 -1.24 -12.53
N PHE A 123 -1.65 -2.47 -12.02
CA PHE A 123 -0.75 -2.99 -11.00
C PHE A 123 0.71 -3.04 -11.48
N GLU A 124 0.93 -3.36 -12.75
CA GLU A 124 2.27 -3.41 -13.34
C GLU A 124 2.93 -2.02 -13.38
N GLU A 125 2.17 -0.97 -13.70
CA GLU A 125 2.67 0.41 -13.63
C GLU A 125 3.05 0.81 -12.21
N TYR A 126 2.21 0.48 -11.22
CA TYR A 126 2.52 0.70 -9.81
C TYR A 126 3.75 -0.09 -9.34
N GLU A 127 3.89 -1.32 -9.81
CA GLU A 127 5.09 -2.13 -9.56
C GLU A 127 6.33 -1.49 -10.18
N ASN A 128 6.24 -0.98 -11.40
CA ASN A 128 7.32 -0.26 -12.06
C ASN A 128 7.69 1.05 -11.34
N ILE A 129 6.74 1.76 -10.73
CA ILE A 129 7.02 2.93 -9.89
C ILE A 129 7.87 2.54 -8.68
N VAL A 130 7.55 1.43 -8.01
CA VAL A 130 8.24 1.00 -6.79
C VAL A 130 9.61 0.37 -7.09
N PHE A 131 9.75 -0.37 -8.19
CA PHE A 131 10.92 -1.21 -8.44
C PHE A 131 11.66 -0.94 -9.76
N GLY A 132 11.04 -0.25 -10.72
CA GLY A 132 11.61 -0.03 -12.06
C GLY A 132 12.96 0.68 -12.03
N LYS A 133 13.13 1.67 -11.15
CA LYS A 133 14.43 2.36 -10.95
C LYS A 133 15.54 1.45 -10.39
N VAL A 134 15.20 0.36 -9.70
CA VAL A 134 16.19 -0.59 -9.16
C VAL A 134 16.68 -1.53 -10.26
N ASN A 135 15.78 -1.97 -11.14
CA ASN A 135 16.14 -2.80 -12.30
C ASN A 135 17.14 -2.08 -13.24
N ASP A 136 16.96 -0.78 -13.47
CA ASP A 136 17.91 -0.02 -14.29
C ASP A 136 19.28 0.11 -13.62
N LYS A 137 19.33 0.32 -12.30
CA LYS A 137 20.61 0.37 -11.56
C LYS A 137 21.35 -0.96 -11.57
N ILE A 138 20.65 -2.09 -11.37
CA ILE A 138 21.28 -3.43 -11.41
C ILE A 138 21.82 -3.71 -12.82
N LYS A 139 21.03 -3.45 -13.86
CA LYS A 139 21.49 -3.59 -15.26
C LYS A 139 22.72 -2.75 -15.57
N VAL A 140 22.79 -1.52 -15.06
CA VAL A 140 23.96 -0.64 -15.24
C VAL A 140 25.18 -1.20 -14.49
N VAL A 141 25.03 -1.65 -13.24
CA VAL A 141 26.13 -2.23 -12.44
C VAL A 141 26.66 -3.53 -13.06
N ASP A 142 25.78 -4.42 -13.50
CA ASP A 142 26.17 -5.67 -14.18
C ASP A 142 26.89 -5.37 -15.50
N SER A 143 26.42 -4.36 -16.24
CA SER A 143 27.07 -3.94 -17.49
C SER A 143 28.49 -3.37 -17.26
N ILE A 144 28.69 -2.62 -16.18
CA ILE A 144 30.03 -2.11 -15.79
C ILE A 144 30.94 -3.27 -15.37
N LYS A 145 30.42 -4.25 -14.64
CA LYS A 145 31.18 -5.40 -14.18
C LYS A 145 31.64 -6.27 -15.37
N ILE A 146 30.74 -6.55 -16.32
CA ILE A 146 31.07 -7.26 -17.56
C ILE A 146 32.12 -6.49 -18.36
N LEU A 147 31.99 -5.16 -18.48
CA LEU A 147 32.96 -4.34 -19.20
C LEU A 147 34.35 -4.39 -18.54
N ASN A 148 34.42 -4.33 -17.21
CA ASN A 148 35.69 -4.41 -16.48
C ASN A 148 36.35 -5.79 -16.57
N GLU A 149 35.56 -6.88 -16.62
CA GLU A 149 36.07 -8.24 -16.83
C GLU A 149 36.56 -8.48 -18.27
N MET A 150 36.08 -7.70 -19.26
CA MET A 150 36.58 -7.76 -20.65
C MET A 150 37.84 -6.92 -20.88
N LEU A 151 38.13 -5.97 -19.99
CA LEU A 151 39.29 -5.06 -20.06
C LEU A 151 40.50 -5.56 -19.25
N HIS A 152 40.36 -6.67 -18.52
CA HIS A 152 41.40 -7.35 -17.75
C HIS A 152 41.64 -8.77 -18.29
#